data_AF-A0A9P7GQ17-F1
#
_entry.id   AF-A0A9P7GQ17-F1
#
_cell.length_a   1.000
_cell.length_b   1.000
_cell.length_c   1.000
_cell.angle_alpha   90.00
_cell.angle_beta   90.00
_cell.angle_gamma   90.00
#
_symmetry.space_group_name_H-M   'P 1'
#
loop_
_entity.id
_entity.type
_entity.pdbx_description
1 polymer ?
#
loop_
_entity_poly.entity_id
_entity_poly.type
_entity_poly.pdbx_seq_one_letter_code
_entity_poly.pdbx_strand_id
1 'polypeptide(L)'
;MLEIPNLARSQDVKRRPQKLITAHTAKFHLGHTYSDAYEDAYAHNLNRVKPQFNFAEQSLLNTIRPNRDNARLIRKARFELSSLSSPDGTAFDSYVSLHLRRGDRGPAFYHGEYVPVRDFVSAGTDAWQRLNPGKSASSLMFYVATDSSTIQREVVGLTAARYTTYSLYQSADPELRGVASPEEYRQKEFDTLEKTARIRATQGMIVDFALLSGAWANEDDALPQATVCTISSNVCKMAAVGLGWERAFGVVDSMGYLDDAHKRWVEIDQKGTVVPVWQPFELF
;
A
#
# COMPACT_ATOMS: atom_id res chain seq x y z
N MET A 1 7.87 -5.18 -16.52
CA MET A 1 7.45 -5.29 -17.93
C MET A 1 6.20 -6.16 -17.91
N LEU A 2 5.03 -5.53 -18.04
CA LEU A 2 3.70 -6.15 -17.92
C LEU A 2 3.29 -6.72 -19.29
N GLU A 3 2.77 -7.95 -19.33
CA GLU A 3 2.16 -8.52 -20.53
C GLU A 3 0.66 -8.23 -20.56
N ILE A 4 0.17 -7.67 -21.67
CA ILE A 4 -1.25 -7.50 -21.95
C ILE A 4 -1.65 -8.63 -22.91
N PRO A 5 -2.59 -9.53 -22.56
CA PRO A 5 -2.96 -10.63 -23.44
C PRO A 5 -3.70 -10.15 -24.69
N ASN A 6 -3.36 -10.74 -25.84
CA ASN A 6 -4.02 -10.51 -27.12
C ASN A 6 -5.48 -11.03 -27.09
N LEU A 7 -6.45 -10.12 -27.19
CA LEU A 7 -7.85 -10.44 -27.44
C LEU A 7 -8.10 -10.55 -28.96
N ALA A 8 -8.61 -11.71 -29.37
CA ALA A 8 -8.96 -12.05 -30.74
C ALA A 8 -10.02 -11.11 -31.33
N ARG A 9 -9.89 -10.84 -32.63
CA ARG A 9 -10.72 -9.92 -33.42
C ARG A 9 -12.12 -10.49 -33.67
N SER A 10 -13.14 -9.74 -33.25
CA SER A 10 -14.50 -9.76 -33.83
C SER A 10 -14.81 -8.37 -34.41
N GLN A 11 -15.39 -8.35 -35.61
CA GLN A 11 -15.62 -7.17 -36.45
C GLN A 11 -16.94 -6.45 -36.07
N ASP A 12 -16.99 -5.14 -36.39
CA ASP A 12 -18.16 -4.24 -36.36
C ASP A 12 -18.74 -3.77 -35.02
N VAL A 13 -17.90 -3.07 -34.25
CA VAL A 13 -18.35 -1.95 -33.42
C VAL A 13 -17.54 -0.72 -33.84
N LYS A 14 -18.19 0.41 -34.18
CA LYS A 14 -17.54 1.72 -34.35
C LYS A 14 -16.62 1.94 -33.15
N ARG A 15 -15.32 1.67 -33.32
CA ARG A 15 -14.34 1.74 -32.24
C ARG A 15 -14.29 3.20 -31.80
N ARG A 16 -14.84 3.50 -30.61
CA ARG A 16 -14.48 4.72 -29.90
C ARG A 16 -12.96 4.77 -29.88
N PRO A 17 -12.33 5.92 -30.18
CA PRO A 17 -10.87 6.01 -30.18
C PRO A 17 -10.35 5.48 -28.86
N GLN A 18 -9.55 4.40 -28.91
CA GLN A 18 -8.90 3.86 -27.73
C GLN A 18 -7.93 4.93 -27.25
N LYS A 19 -8.23 5.53 -26.09
CA LYS A 19 -7.34 6.49 -25.45
C LYS A 19 -6.12 5.73 -24.94
N LEU A 20 -4.95 5.99 -25.52
CA LEU A 20 -3.70 5.47 -24.99
C LEU A 20 -3.26 6.34 -23.80
N ILE A 21 -3.44 5.80 -22.60
CA ILE A 21 -2.94 6.44 -21.38
C ILE A 21 -1.50 5.97 -21.17
N THR A 22 -0.56 6.91 -21.24
CA THR A 22 0.85 6.73 -20.90
C THR A 22 1.18 7.64 -19.72
N ALA A 23 2.34 7.48 -19.09
CA ALA A 23 2.80 8.44 -18.07
C ALA A 23 2.79 9.90 -18.58
N HIS A 24 3.04 10.12 -19.88
CA HIS A 24 3.07 11.44 -20.49
C HIS A 24 1.67 12.01 -20.79
N THR A 25 0.67 11.14 -21.01
CA THR A 25 -0.72 11.55 -21.31
C THR A 25 -1.66 11.40 -20.11
N ALA A 26 -1.18 10.85 -19.01
CA ALA A 26 -1.95 10.62 -17.79
C ALA A 26 -2.56 11.93 -17.27
N LYS A 27 -1.77 13.01 -17.18
CA LYS A 27 -2.28 14.33 -16.75
C LYS A 27 -3.44 14.83 -17.60
N PHE A 28 -3.36 14.65 -18.91
CA PHE A 28 -4.41 15.07 -19.84
C PHE A 28 -5.68 14.22 -19.69
N HIS A 29 -5.54 12.93 -19.36
CA HIS A 29 -6.66 12.00 -19.28
C HIS A 29 -7.29 11.88 -17.90
N LEU A 30 -6.57 12.22 -16.84
CA LEU A 30 -6.97 11.99 -15.45
C LEU A 30 -7.23 13.31 -14.68
N GLY A 31 -7.29 14.46 -15.36
CA GLY A 31 -7.58 15.76 -14.74
C GLY A 31 -9.06 15.99 -14.39
N HIS A 32 -9.48 17.26 -14.27
CA HIS A 32 -10.85 17.62 -13.86
C HIS A 32 -11.95 16.91 -14.65
N THR A 33 -11.81 16.79 -15.97
CA THR A 33 -12.79 16.09 -16.81
C THR A 33 -12.96 14.61 -16.44
N TYR A 34 -11.92 13.98 -15.91
CA TYR A 34 -12.02 12.62 -15.37
C TYR A 34 -12.80 12.62 -14.05
N SER A 35 -12.43 13.50 -13.12
CA SER A 35 -13.17 13.65 -11.86
C SER A 35 -14.66 13.90 -12.10
N ASP A 36 -15.01 14.88 -12.94
CA ASP A 36 -16.42 15.21 -13.22
C ASP A 36 -17.19 14.04 -13.85
N ALA A 37 -16.50 13.22 -14.65
CA ALA A 37 -17.12 12.09 -15.34
C ALA A 37 -17.30 10.84 -14.45
N TYR A 38 -16.46 10.67 -13.43
CA TYR A 38 -16.39 9.42 -12.65
C TYR A 38 -16.62 9.61 -11.15
N GLU A 39 -16.67 10.83 -10.63
CA GLU A 39 -17.18 11.11 -9.27
C GLU A 39 -18.71 11.05 -9.26
N ASP A 40 -19.26 10.59 -8.15
CA ASP A 40 -20.67 10.81 -7.85
C ASP A 40 -20.84 12.25 -7.34
N ALA A 41 -21.36 13.12 -8.21
CA ALA A 41 -21.58 14.53 -7.88
C ALA A 41 -22.69 14.75 -6.83
N TYR A 42 -23.55 13.76 -6.58
CA TYR A 42 -24.66 13.85 -5.64
C TYR A 42 -24.33 13.26 -4.26
N ALA A 43 -23.24 12.50 -4.16
CA ALA A 43 -22.76 11.96 -2.90
C ALA A 43 -21.97 12.99 -2.08
N HIS A 44 -21.66 12.64 -0.83
CA HIS A 44 -20.87 13.46 0.09
C HIS A 44 -19.50 12.85 0.38
N ASN A 45 -18.49 13.69 0.58
CA ASN A 45 -17.12 13.32 0.99
C ASN A 45 -16.57 12.09 0.24
N LEU A 46 -16.18 11.01 0.94
CA LEU A 46 -15.61 9.81 0.34
C LEU A 46 -16.57 9.09 -0.61
N ASN A 47 -17.88 9.14 -0.37
CA ASN A 47 -18.84 8.48 -1.26
C ASN A 47 -18.78 9.03 -2.68
N ARG A 48 -18.36 10.30 -2.87
CA ARG A 48 -18.14 10.90 -4.20
C ARG A 48 -17.10 10.13 -5.02
N VAL A 49 -16.03 9.64 -4.38
CA VAL A 49 -14.92 8.96 -5.07
C VAL A 49 -15.07 7.43 -5.11
N LYS A 50 -16.13 6.87 -4.52
CA LYS A 50 -16.37 5.42 -4.50
C LYS A 50 -16.41 4.78 -5.90
N PRO A 51 -17.02 5.37 -6.94
CA PRO A 51 -16.99 4.76 -8.27
C PRO A 51 -15.58 4.66 -8.85
N GLN A 52 -14.74 5.68 -8.63
CA GLN A 52 -13.33 5.67 -9.06
C GLN A 52 -12.52 4.63 -8.28
N PHE A 53 -12.74 4.54 -6.97
CA PHE A 53 -12.11 3.51 -6.13
C PHE A 53 -12.46 2.11 -6.63
N ASN A 54 -13.73 1.82 -6.84
CA ASN A 54 -14.19 0.51 -7.33
C ASN A 54 -13.56 0.18 -8.68
N PHE A 55 -13.45 1.17 -9.58
CA PHE A 55 -12.77 0.98 -10.86
C PHE A 55 -11.28 0.66 -10.68
N ALA A 56 -10.59 1.35 -9.77
CA ALA A 56 -9.19 1.11 -9.45
C ALA A 56 -8.99 -0.30 -8.84
N GLU A 57 -9.86 -0.71 -7.92
CA GLU A 57 -9.84 -2.04 -7.31
C GLU A 57 -10.04 -3.14 -8.35
N GLN A 58 -11.06 -3.00 -9.21
CA GLN A 58 -11.30 -3.95 -10.31
C GLN A 58 -10.11 -4.01 -11.27
N SER A 59 -9.49 -2.87 -11.58
CA SER A 59 -8.29 -2.83 -12.42
C SER A 59 -7.11 -3.54 -11.75
N LEU A 60 -6.91 -3.33 -10.44
CA LEU A 60 -5.83 -3.95 -9.67
C LEU A 60 -5.99 -5.48 -9.58
N LEU A 61 -7.21 -5.97 -9.39
CA LEU A 61 -7.51 -7.39 -9.28
C LEU A 61 -7.49 -8.11 -10.64
N ASN A 62 -8.06 -7.49 -11.68
CA ASN A 62 -8.33 -8.17 -12.94
C ASN A 62 -7.35 -7.84 -14.07
N THR A 63 -6.74 -6.66 -14.06
CA THR A 63 -5.90 -6.18 -15.18
C THR A 63 -4.44 -6.03 -14.79
N ILE A 64 -4.13 -5.41 -13.65
CA ILE A 64 -2.77 -5.16 -13.20
C ILE A 64 -2.29 -6.36 -12.38
N ARG A 65 -1.81 -7.39 -13.07
CA ARG A 65 -1.33 -8.62 -12.43
C ARG A 65 0.20 -8.69 -12.41
N PRO A 66 0.82 -9.14 -11.31
CA PRO A 66 2.25 -9.40 -11.28
C PRO A 66 2.62 -10.44 -12.34
N ASN A 67 3.76 -10.25 -13.01
CA ASN A 67 4.31 -11.28 -13.87
C ASN A 67 4.80 -12.48 -13.02
N ARG A 68 5.22 -13.57 -13.68
CA ARG A 68 5.67 -14.80 -13.01
C ARG A 68 6.72 -14.56 -11.93
N ASP A 69 7.70 -13.70 -12.21
CA ASP A 69 8.84 -13.47 -11.31
C ASP A 69 8.40 -12.66 -10.08
N ASN A 70 7.62 -11.61 -10.27
CA ASN A 70 7.10 -10.81 -9.16
C ASN A 70 6.09 -11.61 -8.31
N ALA A 71 5.21 -12.39 -8.96
CA ALA A 71 4.29 -13.28 -8.25
C ALA A 71 5.04 -14.33 -7.41
N ARG A 72 6.17 -14.83 -7.91
CA ARG A 72 7.05 -15.74 -7.15
C ARG A 72 7.68 -15.05 -5.94
N LEU A 73 8.20 -13.82 -6.10
CA LEU A 73 8.75 -13.05 -4.98
C LEU A 73 7.69 -12.76 -3.91
N ILE A 74 6.49 -12.35 -4.32
CA ILE A 74 5.36 -12.11 -3.41
C ILE A 74 5.03 -13.37 -2.61
N ARG A 75 4.86 -14.52 -3.27
CA ARG A 75 4.59 -15.80 -2.59
C ARG A 75 5.70 -16.20 -1.64
N LYS A 76 6.96 -15.99 -2.02
CA LYS A 76 8.12 -16.29 -1.18
C LYS A 76 8.11 -15.44 0.10
N ALA A 77 7.82 -14.14 -0.03
CA ALA A 77 7.76 -13.23 1.11
C ALA A 77 6.56 -13.54 2.03
N ARG A 78 5.40 -13.91 1.46
CA ARG A 78 4.23 -14.35 2.25
C ARG A 78 4.51 -15.65 3.00
N PHE A 79 5.14 -16.62 2.34
CA PHE A 79 5.53 -17.89 2.96
C PHE A 79 6.52 -17.68 4.11
N GLU A 80 7.50 -16.81 3.93
CA GLU A 80 8.43 -16.48 5.01
C GLU A 80 7.69 -15.80 6.16
N LEU A 81 6.83 -14.82 5.87
CA LEU A 81 6.04 -14.12 6.88
C LEU A 81 5.15 -15.09 7.68
N SER A 82 4.48 -16.05 7.02
CA SER A 82 3.63 -17.03 7.69
C SER A 82 4.40 -18.07 8.50
N SER A 83 5.69 -18.26 8.20
CA SER A 83 6.57 -19.14 8.99
C SER A 83 7.06 -18.50 10.30
N LEU A 84 6.83 -17.20 10.49
CA LEU A 84 7.20 -16.49 11.72
C LEU A 84 6.22 -16.81 12.84
N SER A 85 6.75 -16.83 14.06
CA SER A 85 5.96 -16.99 15.29
C SER A 85 6.16 -15.79 16.21
N SER A 86 5.18 -15.56 17.06
CA SER A 86 5.28 -14.59 18.15
C SER A 86 6.34 -15.00 19.15
N PRO A 87 6.78 -14.07 20.04
CA PRO A 87 7.76 -14.39 21.08
C PRO A 87 7.35 -15.53 22.02
N ASP A 88 6.04 -15.78 22.16
CA ASP A 88 5.46 -16.89 22.94
C ASP A 88 5.26 -18.18 22.11
N GLY A 89 5.70 -18.22 20.85
CA GLY A 89 5.69 -19.40 19.99
C GLY A 89 4.38 -19.64 19.23
N THR A 90 3.42 -18.72 19.29
CA THR A 90 2.17 -18.84 18.52
C THR A 90 2.35 -18.41 17.06
N ALA A 91 1.67 -19.09 16.14
CA ALA A 91 1.64 -18.67 14.75
C ALA A 91 0.82 -17.39 14.59
N PHE A 92 1.18 -16.56 13.61
CA PHE A 92 0.43 -15.37 13.29
C PHE A 92 -0.56 -15.62 12.15
N ASP A 93 -1.84 -15.35 12.40
CA ASP A 93 -2.87 -15.43 11.35
C ASP A 93 -2.93 -14.17 10.49
N SER A 94 -2.29 -13.08 10.93
CA SER A 94 -2.33 -11.77 10.28
C SER A 94 -1.29 -10.81 10.89
N TYR A 95 -1.14 -9.63 10.30
CA TYR A 95 -0.14 -8.63 10.71
C TYR A 95 -0.64 -7.20 10.49
N VAL A 96 0.05 -6.21 11.05
CA VAL A 96 -0.15 -4.79 10.72
C VAL A 96 1.01 -4.31 9.85
N SER A 97 0.68 -3.63 8.77
CA SER A 97 1.62 -3.11 7.80
C SER A 97 1.98 -1.66 8.10
N LEU A 98 3.27 -1.32 8.10
CA LEU A 98 3.79 0.03 8.25
C LEU A 98 4.52 0.43 6.98
N HIS A 99 4.13 1.55 6.37
CA HIS A 99 4.82 2.11 5.20
C HIS A 99 5.45 3.46 5.55
N LEU A 100 6.78 3.48 5.61
CA LEU A 100 7.57 4.66 5.95
C LEU A 100 8.42 5.10 4.75
N ARG A 101 8.09 6.25 4.17
CA ARG A 101 8.86 6.86 3.09
C ARG A 101 9.76 7.98 3.63
N ARG A 102 11.03 7.98 3.22
CA ARG A 102 12.06 8.93 3.66
C ARG A 102 12.82 9.63 2.56
N GLY A 103 12.70 9.22 1.31
CA GLY A 103 13.42 9.89 0.24
C GLY A 103 12.91 11.30 -0.04
N ASP A 104 12.76 11.66 -1.31
CA ASP A 104 12.50 13.06 -1.73
C ASP A 104 11.12 13.63 -1.36
N ARG A 105 10.31 12.89 -0.60
CA ARG A 105 8.93 13.27 -0.31
C ARG A 105 8.66 13.21 1.18
N GLY A 106 8.49 14.38 1.77
CA GLY A 106 8.05 14.54 3.14
C GLY A 106 6.54 14.36 3.34
N PRO A 107 6.09 14.44 4.60
CA PRO A 107 4.68 14.53 4.95
C PRO A 107 4.05 15.81 4.39
N ALA A 108 2.77 15.76 4.04
CA ALA A 108 2.01 16.87 3.51
C ALA A 108 1.50 17.82 4.60
N PHE A 109 1.27 17.33 5.83
CA PHE A 109 0.63 18.10 6.90
C PHE A 109 1.48 18.19 8.18
N TYR A 110 2.41 17.27 8.38
CA TYR A 110 3.35 17.35 9.50
C TYR A 110 4.42 18.43 9.29
N HIS A 111 4.69 19.24 10.33
CA HIS A 111 5.59 20.40 10.28
C HIS A 111 7.09 20.07 10.43
N GLY A 112 7.47 18.79 10.51
CA GLY A 112 8.87 18.35 10.46
C GLY A 112 9.22 17.71 9.13
N GLU A 113 10.50 17.36 8.96
CA GLU A 113 10.98 16.73 7.72
C GLU A 113 10.28 15.39 7.44
N TYR A 114 10.00 14.63 8.51
CA TYR A 114 9.29 13.34 8.45
C TYR A 114 8.49 13.07 9.72
N VAL A 115 7.42 12.28 9.59
CA VAL A 115 6.68 11.74 10.74
C VAL A 115 7.60 10.79 11.55
N PRO A 116 7.69 10.94 12.89
CA PRO A 116 8.53 10.08 13.73
C PRO A 116 8.14 8.60 13.67
N VAL A 117 9.12 7.69 13.72
CA VAL A 117 8.88 6.22 13.65
C VAL A 117 7.95 5.75 14.77
N ARG A 118 8.11 6.29 15.98
CA ARG A 118 7.25 5.97 17.12
C ARG A 118 5.76 6.22 16.85
N ASP A 119 5.43 7.21 16.03
CA ASP A 119 4.04 7.57 15.72
C ASP A 119 3.42 6.48 14.82
N PHE A 120 4.20 5.89 13.90
CA PHE A 120 3.77 4.73 13.10
C PHE A 120 3.57 3.48 13.97
N VAL A 121 4.51 3.18 14.87
CA VAL A 121 4.43 2.01 15.76
C VAL A 121 3.25 2.14 16.73
N SER A 122 3.02 3.34 17.28
CA SER A 122 1.85 3.63 18.11
C SER A 122 0.57 3.42 17.32
N ALA A 123 0.42 4.06 16.16
CA ALA A 123 -0.79 3.93 15.35
C ALA A 123 -1.05 2.49 14.88
N GLY A 124 0.00 1.71 14.60
CA GLY A 124 -0.12 0.30 14.28
C GLY A 124 -0.57 -0.55 15.46
N THR A 125 -0.08 -0.25 16.66
CA THR A 125 -0.49 -0.90 17.91
C THR A 125 -1.95 -0.57 18.23
N ASP A 126 -2.34 0.70 18.10
CA ASP A 126 -3.70 1.18 18.34
C ASP A 126 -4.69 0.54 17.36
N ALA A 127 -4.30 0.44 16.07
CA ALA A 127 -5.10 -0.24 15.06
C ALA A 127 -5.26 -1.74 15.37
N TRP A 128 -4.20 -2.42 15.81
CA TRP A 128 -4.28 -3.83 16.23
C TRP A 128 -5.24 -4.03 17.40
N GLN A 129 -5.09 -3.25 18.46
CA GLN A 129 -5.93 -3.33 19.66
C GLN A 129 -7.40 -3.06 19.33
N ARG A 130 -7.65 -2.04 18.50
CA ARG A 130 -8.99 -1.69 18.02
C ARG A 130 -9.65 -2.84 17.24
N LEU A 131 -8.91 -3.46 16.32
CA LEU A 131 -9.45 -4.48 15.41
C LEU A 131 -9.47 -5.90 16.01
N ASN A 132 -8.78 -6.13 17.13
CA ASN A 132 -8.69 -7.43 17.79
C ASN A 132 -8.92 -7.30 19.30
N PRO A 133 -10.12 -6.90 19.72
CA PRO A 133 -10.43 -6.81 21.14
C PRO A 133 -10.18 -8.16 21.82
N GLY A 134 -9.39 -8.15 22.89
CA GLY A 134 -9.05 -9.34 23.68
C GLY A 134 -7.84 -10.15 23.18
N LYS A 135 -7.24 -9.82 22.01
CA LYS A 135 -5.96 -10.43 21.62
C LYS A 135 -4.79 -9.75 22.33
N SER A 136 -3.77 -10.55 22.66
CA SER A 136 -2.54 -10.04 23.26
C SER A 136 -1.78 -9.13 22.30
N ALA A 137 -1.05 -8.16 22.86
CA ALA A 137 -0.08 -7.37 22.12
C ALA A 137 1.10 -8.23 21.62
N SER A 138 1.44 -9.34 22.28
CA SER A 138 2.49 -10.28 21.82
C SER A 138 2.13 -10.99 20.52
N SER A 139 0.83 -11.07 20.20
CA SER A 139 0.31 -11.64 18.95
C SER A 139 0.32 -10.63 17.79
N LEU A 140 0.79 -9.40 18.01
CA LEU A 140 0.98 -8.42 16.94
C LEU A 140 2.32 -8.63 16.25
N MET A 141 2.26 -8.81 14.93
CA MET A 141 3.39 -8.73 14.02
C MET A 141 3.32 -7.47 13.16
N PHE A 142 4.45 -6.78 13.01
CA PHE A 142 4.61 -5.69 12.06
C PHE A 142 5.28 -6.14 10.77
N TYR A 143 4.65 -5.85 9.64
CA TYR A 143 5.34 -5.79 8.35
C TYR A 143 5.81 -4.36 8.10
N VAL A 144 7.08 -4.16 7.77
CA VAL A 144 7.67 -2.83 7.57
C VAL A 144 8.18 -2.71 6.15
N ALA A 145 7.52 -1.85 5.38
CA ALA A 145 8.01 -1.38 4.08
C ALA A 145 8.60 0.01 4.25
N THR A 146 9.87 0.16 3.90
CA THR A 146 10.54 1.46 3.91
C THR A 146 11.62 1.51 2.86
N ASP A 147 11.87 2.70 2.34
CA ASP A 147 12.98 2.99 1.44
C ASP A 147 14.30 3.26 2.18
N SER A 148 14.31 3.26 3.51
CA SER A 148 15.48 3.59 4.34
C SER A 148 15.87 2.47 5.30
N SER A 149 17.07 1.89 5.11
CA SER A 149 17.62 0.87 6.01
C SER A 149 17.87 1.40 7.44
N THR A 150 18.12 2.70 7.59
CA THR A 150 18.25 3.34 8.90
C THR A 150 16.93 3.35 9.64
N ILE A 151 15.84 3.71 8.95
CA ILE A 151 14.50 3.68 9.55
C ILE A 151 14.05 2.26 9.83
N GLN A 152 14.38 1.30 8.97
CA GLN A 152 14.08 -0.11 9.26
C GLN A 152 14.71 -0.54 10.60
N ARG A 153 15.98 -0.19 10.84
CA ARG A 153 16.66 -0.49 12.10
C ARG A 153 16.05 0.24 13.29
N GLU A 154 15.60 1.48 13.10
CA GLU A 154 14.90 2.23 14.14
C GLU A 154 13.58 1.55 14.53
N VAL A 155 12.78 1.11 13.55
CA VAL A 155 11.54 0.35 13.82
C VAL A 155 11.87 -0.91 14.63
N VAL A 156 12.84 -1.71 14.17
CA VAL A 156 13.25 -2.92 14.88
C VAL A 156 13.72 -2.62 16.30
N GLY A 157 14.50 -1.55 16.50
CA GLY A 157 14.95 -1.14 17.83
C GLY A 157 13.79 -0.79 18.78
N LEU A 158 12.73 -0.17 18.26
CA LEU A 158 11.53 0.17 19.03
C LEU A 158 10.62 -1.04 19.32
N THR A 159 10.62 -2.04 18.45
CA THR A 159 9.66 -3.16 18.52
C THR A 159 10.24 -4.45 19.11
N ALA A 160 11.57 -4.66 19.04
CA ALA A 160 12.22 -5.95 19.35
C ALA A 160 11.88 -6.54 20.72
N ALA A 161 11.58 -5.71 21.73
CA ALA A 161 11.26 -6.19 23.07
C ALA A 161 9.82 -6.71 23.23
N ARG A 162 8.91 -6.40 22.29
CA ARG A 162 7.46 -6.63 22.47
C ARG A 162 6.77 -7.28 21.28
N TYR A 163 7.27 -7.07 20.07
CA TYR A 163 6.59 -7.44 18.83
C TYR A 163 7.53 -8.15 17.87
N THR A 164 6.99 -9.06 17.06
CA THR A 164 7.72 -9.59 15.90
C THR A 164 7.66 -8.56 14.77
N THR A 165 8.78 -8.30 14.11
CA THR A 165 8.86 -7.37 12.98
C THR A 165 9.50 -8.07 11.79
N TYR A 166 8.88 -7.94 10.62
CA TYR A 166 9.37 -8.47 9.34
C TYR A 166 9.49 -7.35 8.30
N SER A 167 10.51 -7.43 7.46
CA SER A 167 10.78 -6.48 6.36
C SER A 167 11.68 -7.17 5.34
N LEU A 168 11.70 -6.69 4.11
CA LEU A 168 12.60 -7.26 3.08
C LEU A 168 14.08 -7.16 3.50
N TYR A 169 14.48 -6.12 4.21
CA TYR A 169 15.87 -5.96 4.69
C TYR A 169 16.35 -7.09 5.62
N GLN A 170 15.43 -7.69 6.38
CA GLN A 170 15.74 -8.72 7.37
C GLN A 170 15.26 -10.11 6.98
N SER A 171 14.79 -10.29 5.74
CA SER A 171 14.40 -11.59 5.23
C SER A 171 15.55 -12.59 5.38
N ALA A 172 15.29 -13.83 5.75
CA ALA A 172 16.23 -14.94 5.73
C ALA A 172 16.60 -15.33 4.28
N ASP A 173 15.70 -15.06 3.33
CA ASP A 173 15.91 -15.32 1.92
C ASP A 173 16.80 -14.25 1.26
N PRO A 174 17.98 -14.60 0.71
CA PRO A 174 18.89 -13.64 0.11
C PRO A 174 18.30 -12.94 -1.12
N GLU A 175 17.35 -13.54 -1.81
CA GLU A 175 16.71 -12.94 -2.97
C GLU A 175 15.73 -11.83 -2.56
N LEU A 176 14.96 -12.06 -1.49
CA LEU A 176 14.07 -11.05 -0.92
C LEU A 176 14.85 -9.89 -0.30
N ARG A 177 15.94 -10.18 0.43
CA ARG A 177 16.88 -9.14 0.87
C ARG A 177 17.47 -8.36 -0.31
N GLY A 178 17.77 -9.05 -1.41
CA GLY A 178 18.36 -8.45 -2.60
C GLY A 178 17.45 -7.50 -3.37
N VAL A 179 16.14 -7.49 -3.09
CA VAL A 179 15.17 -6.54 -3.66
C VAL A 179 14.73 -5.47 -2.67
N ALA A 180 15.19 -5.49 -1.41
CA ALA A 180 14.97 -4.38 -0.49
C ALA A 180 15.53 -3.06 -1.06
N SER A 181 14.95 -1.92 -0.67
CA SER A 181 15.35 -0.64 -1.26
C SER A 181 16.85 -0.39 -1.05
N PRO A 182 17.64 -0.14 -2.12
CA PRO A 182 19.07 0.05 -1.99
C PRO A 182 19.41 1.38 -1.30
N GLU A 183 18.55 2.38 -1.48
CA GLU A 183 18.67 3.73 -0.95
C GLU A 183 17.29 4.37 -0.83
N GLU A 184 17.25 5.54 -0.19
CA GLU A 184 16.02 6.32 -0.03
C GLU A 184 15.50 6.80 -1.39
N TYR A 185 14.20 6.69 -1.63
CA TYR A 185 13.66 6.87 -2.97
C TYR A 185 13.62 8.35 -3.37
N ARG A 186 14.37 8.70 -4.41
CA ARG A 186 14.36 10.05 -5.01
C ARG A 186 13.81 9.98 -6.43
N GLN A 187 12.61 10.48 -6.65
CA GLN A 187 11.89 10.43 -7.93
C GLN A 187 12.72 11.03 -9.07
N LYS A 188 13.42 12.14 -8.81
CA LYS A 188 14.24 12.84 -9.80
C LYS A 188 15.48 12.05 -10.22
N GLU A 189 15.95 11.14 -9.37
CA GLU A 189 17.17 10.35 -9.59
C GLU A 189 16.85 8.95 -10.10
N PHE A 190 15.60 8.48 -9.98
CA PHE A 190 15.21 7.13 -10.36
C PHE A 190 15.60 6.78 -11.81
N ASP A 191 15.39 7.69 -12.77
CA ASP A 191 15.73 7.45 -14.17
C ASP A 191 17.23 7.46 -14.47
N THR A 192 18.05 7.99 -13.55
CA THR A 192 19.51 7.98 -13.64
C THR A 192 20.12 6.67 -13.16
N LEU A 193 19.35 5.85 -12.44
CA LEU A 193 19.80 4.55 -11.96
C LEU A 193 20.01 3.56 -13.12
N GLU A 194 21.03 2.72 -12.96
CA GLU A 194 21.27 1.56 -13.82
C GLU A 194 19.99 0.73 -14.00
N LYS A 195 19.77 0.20 -15.20
CA LYS A 195 18.52 -0.51 -15.54
C LYS A 195 18.24 -1.67 -14.58
N THR A 196 19.29 -2.39 -14.18
CA THR A 196 19.20 -3.51 -13.22
C THR A 196 18.80 -3.04 -11.82
N ALA A 197 19.32 -1.90 -11.37
CA ALA A 197 18.95 -1.28 -10.08
C ALA A 197 17.48 -0.82 -10.10
N ARG A 198 17.03 -0.17 -11.18
CA ARG A 198 15.61 0.21 -11.35
C ARG A 198 14.68 -0.99 -11.32
N ILE A 199 15.04 -2.07 -12.01
CA ILE A 199 14.27 -3.31 -11.99
C ILE A 199 14.16 -3.84 -10.56
N ARG A 200 15.29 -3.96 -9.84
CA ARG A 200 15.29 -4.46 -8.45
C ARG A 200 14.47 -3.58 -7.51
N ALA A 201 14.65 -2.26 -7.54
CA ALA A 201 13.88 -1.33 -6.72
C ALA A 201 12.37 -1.42 -7.03
N THR A 202 12.01 -1.56 -8.31
CA THR A 202 10.61 -1.77 -8.73
C THR A 202 10.07 -3.10 -8.21
N GLN A 203 10.86 -4.17 -8.27
CA GLN A 203 10.47 -5.49 -7.76
C GLN A 203 10.25 -5.45 -6.24
N GLY A 204 11.16 -4.82 -5.50
CA GLY A 204 11.02 -4.58 -4.06
C GLY A 204 9.73 -3.87 -3.73
N MET A 205 9.47 -2.74 -4.39
CA MET A 205 8.24 -1.98 -4.18
C MET A 205 6.97 -2.78 -4.53
N ILE A 206 7.01 -3.67 -5.54
CA ILE A 206 5.87 -4.53 -5.87
C ILE A 206 5.61 -5.55 -4.76
N VAL A 207 6.67 -6.14 -4.18
CA VAL A 207 6.56 -7.06 -3.05
C VAL A 207 6.06 -6.34 -1.80
N ASP A 208 6.68 -5.20 -1.48
CA ASP A 208 6.26 -4.32 -0.38
C ASP A 208 4.79 -3.93 -0.53
N PHE A 209 4.37 -3.49 -1.72
CA PHE A 209 2.96 -3.13 -1.96
C PHE A 209 2.00 -4.30 -1.75
N ALA A 210 2.36 -5.51 -2.19
CA ALA A 210 1.53 -6.69 -2.00
C ALA A 210 1.32 -7.03 -0.51
N LEU A 211 2.37 -6.93 0.30
CA LEU A 211 2.32 -7.17 1.74
C LEU A 211 1.67 -6.00 2.50
N LEU A 212 1.92 -4.76 2.09
CA LEU A 212 1.28 -3.58 2.66
C LEU A 212 -0.24 -3.60 2.50
N SER A 213 -0.72 -3.99 1.33
CA SER A 213 -2.12 -3.82 0.94
C SER A 213 -2.94 -5.11 0.97
N GLY A 214 -2.29 -6.27 0.95
CA GLY A 214 -2.96 -7.55 0.73
C GLY A 214 -3.23 -7.86 -0.75
N ALA A 215 -2.79 -7.00 -1.67
CA ALA A 215 -2.99 -7.22 -3.10
C ALA A 215 -2.38 -8.56 -3.57
N TRP A 216 -3.10 -9.20 -4.49
CA TRP A 216 -2.73 -10.46 -5.16
C TRP A 216 -2.48 -11.65 -4.20
N ALA A 217 -3.06 -11.62 -3.02
CA ALA A 217 -3.08 -12.76 -2.10
C ALA A 217 -3.98 -13.88 -2.61
N ASN A 218 -3.60 -15.13 -2.29
CA ASN A 218 -4.47 -16.30 -2.41
C ASN A 218 -5.35 -16.45 -1.16
N GLU A 219 -6.27 -17.41 -1.17
CA GLU A 219 -7.24 -17.62 -0.07
C GLU A 219 -6.56 -17.91 1.29
N ASP A 220 -5.44 -18.65 1.28
CA ASP A 220 -4.72 -19.05 2.50
C ASP A 220 -3.60 -18.08 2.92
N ASP A 221 -3.38 -17.01 2.15
CA ASP A 221 -2.29 -16.07 2.42
C ASP A 221 -2.64 -15.16 3.61
N ALA A 222 -1.68 -14.96 4.52
CA ALA A 222 -1.82 -13.95 5.58
C ALA A 222 -1.99 -12.55 4.98
N LEU A 223 -3.00 -11.82 5.46
CA LEU A 223 -3.34 -10.48 5.00
C LEU A 223 -3.05 -9.41 6.06
N PRO A 224 -2.72 -8.18 5.66
CA PRO A 224 -2.59 -7.08 6.60
C PRO A 224 -3.96 -6.76 7.19
N GLN A 225 -4.06 -6.77 8.52
CA GLN A 225 -5.26 -6.34 9.20
C GLN A 225 -5.47 -4.85 9.12
N ALA A 226 -4.38 -4.08 9.10
CA ALA A 226 -4.35 -2.65 8.89
C ALA A 226 -3.05 -2.24 8.21
N THR A 227 -3.10 -1.08 7.55
CA THR A 227 -1.96 -0.44 6.90
C THR A 227 -1.83 0.97 7.43
N VAL A 228 -0.71 1.26 8.09
CA VAL A 228 -0.36 2.57 8.64
C VAL A 228 0.62 3.26 7.71
N CYS A 229 0.31 4.47 7.28
CA CYS A 229 1.11 5.18 6.30
C CYS A 229 0.84 6.69 6.32
N THR A 230 1.56 7.44 5.48
CA THR A 230 1.36 8.88 5.27
C THR A 230 0.74 9.17 3.91
N ILE A 231 -0.24 10.08 3.88
CA ILE A 231 -1.05 10.39 2.68
C ILE A 231 -0.19 10.90 1.52
N SER A 232 0.97 11.49 1.80
CA SER A 232 1.88 11.93 0.74
C SER A 232 2.43 10.77 -0.11
N SER A 233 2.41 9.52 0.36
CA SER A 233 2.84 8.40 -0.48
C SER A 233 1.73 7.87 -1.39
N ASN A 234 1.98 7.81 -2.70
CA ASN A 234 1.08 7.10 -3.63
C ASN A 234 0.91 5.62 -3.24
N VAL A 235 1.92 4.99 -2.63
CA VAL A 235 1.81 3.62 -2.10
C VAL A 235 0.79 3.57 -0.96
N CYS A 236 0.77 4.58 -0.08
CA CYS A 236 -0.23 4.68 1.00
C CYS A 236 -1.64 4.77 0.43
N LYS A 237 -1.86 5.65 -0.56
CA LYS A 237 -3.16 5.80 -1.21
C LYS A 237 -3.59 4.53 -1.93
N MET A 238 -2.68 3.89 -2.67
CA MET A 238 -2.97 2.64 -3.36
C MET A 238 -3.15 1.45 -2.42
N ALA A 239 -2.58 1.48 -1.21
CA ALA A 239 -2.78 0.41 -0.24
C ALA A 239 -4.25 0.30 0.20
N ALA A 240 -4.98 1.42 0.27
CA ALA A 240 -6.43 1.41 0.48
C ALA A 240 -7.15 0.61 -0.62
N VAL A 241 -6.74 0.76 -1.88
CA VAL A 241 -7.30 0.00 -3.02
C VAL A 241 -7.04 -1.49 -2.88
N GLY A 242 -5.82 -1.89 -2.50
CA GLY A 242 -5.50 -3.30 -2.31
C GLY A 242 -6.20 -3.94 -1.10
N LEU A 243 -6.52 -3.15 -0.07
CA LEU A 243 -7.35 -3.59 1.06
C LEU A 243 -8.82 -3.80 0.65
N GLY A 244 -9.30 -3.02 -0.31
CA GLY A 244 -10.70 -2.94 -0.72
C GLY A 244 -11.51 -1.96 0.14
N TRP A 245 -12.65 -1.50 -0.39
CA TRP A 245 -13.40 -0.34 0.17
C TRP A 245 -13.77 -0.52 1.65
N GLU A 246 -14.45 -1.62 1.97
CA GLU A 246 -14.97 -1.88 3.32
C GLU A 246 -13.85 -2.08 4.33
N ARG A 247 -12.76 -2.73 3.94
CA ARG A 247 -11.61 -2.90 4.83
C ARG A 247 -10.89 -1.57 5.02
N ALA A 248 -10.63 -0.83 3.95
CA ALA A 248 -9.92 0.43 4.02
C ALA A 248 -10.66 1.44 4.90
N PHE A 249 -11.97 1.60 4.69
CA PHE A 249 -12.75 2.72 5.24
C PHE A 249 -13.83 2.33 6.26
N GLY A 250 -14.09 1.04 6.45
CA GLY A 250 -15.18 0.52 7.28
C GLY A 250 -16.56 0.78 6.68
N VAL A 251 -17.60 0.85 7.53
CA VAL A 251 -18.97 1.16 7.10
C VAL A 251 -19.11 2.68 6.93
N VAL A 252 -18.69 3.17 5.75
CA VAL A 252 -18.82 4.59 5.39
C VAL A 252 -20.28 5.02 5.43
N ASP A 253 -20.59 6.07 6.19
CA ASP A 253 -21.96 6.56 6.36
C ASP A 253 -22.49 7.27 5.11
N SER A 254 -23.76 7.70 5.13
CA SER A 254 -24.38 8.41 4.01
C SER A 254 -23.69 9.75 3.69
N MET A 255 -23.03 10.36 4.68
CA MET A 255 -22.29 11.61 4.55
C MET A 255 -20.85 11.39 4.08
N GLY A 256 -20.42 10.13 3.88
CA GLY A 256 -19.08 9.80 3.42
C GLY A 256 -18.02 9.93 4.52
N TYR A 257 -18.42 9.87 5.79
CA TYR A 257 -17.48 9.79 6.92
C TYR A 257 -17.00 8.36 7.14
N LEU A 258 -15.73 8.26 7.52
CA LEU A 258 -15.05 7.00 7.81
C LEU A 258 -15.62 6.36 9.08
N ASP A 259 -15.66 5.03 9.08
CA ASP A 259 -15.89 4.27 10.30
C ASP A 259 -14.56 4.08 11.04
N ASP A 260 -14.26 5.02 11.93
CA ASP A 260 -13.00 5.02 12.70
C ASP A 260 -12.82 3.79 13.59
N ALA A 261 -13.91 3.09 13.93
CA ALA A 261 -13.85 1.87 14.73
C ALA A 261 -13.33 0.69 13.92
N HIS A 262 -13.68 0.60 12.63
CA HIS A 262 -13.37 -0.58 11.81
C HIS A 262 -12.43 -0.32 10.63
N LYS A 263 -12.09 0.93 10.32
CA LYS A 263 -11.17 1.26 9.23
C LYS A 263 -9.80 0.62 9.43
N ARG A 264 -9.22 0.14 8.33
CA ARG A 264 -7.91 -0.55 8.29
C ARG A 264 -6.86 0.24 7.54
N TRP A 265 -7.24 1.25 6.76
CA TRP A 265 -6.31 2.22 6.21
C TRP A 265 -6.13 3.38 7.20
N VAL A 266 -4.93 3.48 7.79
CA VAL A 266 -4.61 4.39 8.89
C VAL A 266 -3.59 5.41 8.42
N GLU A 267 -4.11 6.56 8.01
CA GLU A 267 -3.34 7.74 7.64
C GLU A 267 -2.96 8.53 8.90
N ILE A 268 -1.67 8.85 9.09
CA ILE A 268 -1.17 9.51 10.31
C ILE A 268 -0.56 10.91 10.08
N ASP A 269 -0.43 11.35 8.84
CA ASP A 269 0.08 12.68 8.48
C ASP A 269 -0.90 13.78 8.92
N GLN A 270 -2.20 13.56 8.69
CA GLN A 270 -3.25 14.55 8.99
C GLN A 270 -3.71 14.52 10.46
N LYS A 271 -3.32 13.50 11.24
CA LYS A 271 -3.71 13.32 12.65
C LYS A 271 -5.22 13.48 12.92
N GLY A 272 -6.05 13.13 11.95
CA GLY A 272 -7.52 13.26 12.05
C GLY A 272 -8.05 14.70 11.97
N THR A 273 -7.20 15.67 11.62
CA THR A 273 -7.60 17.10 11.50
C THR A 273 -8.51 17.36 10.30
N VAL A 274 -8.42 16.51 9.28
CA VAL A 274 -9.24 16.55 8.07
C VAL A 274 -9.71 15.13 7.79
N VAL A 275 -10.93 14.97 7.28
CA VAL A 275 -11.38 13.68 6.74
C VAL A 275 -10.56 13.41 5.48
N PRO A 276 -9.67 12.40 5.46
CA PRO A 276 -8.83 12.17 4.30
C PRO A 276 -9.73 11.76 3.14
N VAL A 277 -9.84 12.63 2.13
CA VAL A 277 -10.42 12.23 0.84
C VAL A 277 -9.37 11.36 0.17
N TRP A 278 -9.69 10.07 0.00
CA TRP A 278 -8.86 9.20 -0.80
C TRP A 278 -8.78 9.77 -2.22
N GLN A 279 -7.57 10.10 -2.66
CA GLN A 279 -7.31 10.59 -4.00
C GLN A 279 -6.39 9.59 -4.71
N PRO A 280 -6.83 8.96 -5.82
CA PRO A 280 -6.08 7.86 -6.44
C PRO A 280 -4.69 8.25 -6.93
N PHE A 281 -4.53 9.50 -7.36
CA PHE A 281 -3.30 9.99 -7.95
C PHE A 281 -3.16 11.49 -7.71
N GLU A 282 -1.93 11.97 -7.81
CA GLU A 282 -1.63 13.39 -7.94
C GLU A 282 -1.11 13.63 -9.35
N LEU A 283 -1.70 14.60 -10.05
CA LEU A 283 -1.26 14.98 -11.38
C LEU A 283 -0.56 16.32 -11.26
N PHE A 284 0.77 16.29 -11.34
CA PHE A 284 1.62 17.49 -11.30
C PHE A 284 1.72 18.13 -12.67
#